data_AF-A0A2E4Y9G3-F1
#
_entry.id   AF-A0A2E4Y9G3-F1
#
_cell.length_a   1.000
_cell.length_b   1.000
_cell.length_c   1.000
_cell.angle_alpha   90.00
_cell.angle_beta   90.00
_cell.angle_gamma   90.00
#
_symmetry.space_group_name_H-M   'P 1'
#
loop_
_entity.id
_entity.type
_entity.pdbx_description
1 polymer ?
#
loop_
_entity_poly.entity_id
_entity_poly.type
_entity_poly.pdbx_seq_one_letter_code
_entity_poly.pdbx_strand_id
1 'polypeptide(L)'
;MADSKPYVCKYCGTGFTREKTLAVHMCEKKRRHLQKDEKRVQLGLYAFQRFYEKSMSSKKTKTYTEFCDSQYYNAFVKFGSFISNVKPLYPERYIDYVVTSGVKLDHWCKEEMYEKYAVDLIRREGVETALERSVMTMMEWADEHENATWNHYFFYVSLNRAVWHLKDGKISPWLVLNCKSGKEMLGKFNNEQLEMIYHVMDPQHWAMRFNRNPKDVELVKDVVKESNL
;
A
#
# COMPACT_ATOMS: atom_id res chain seq x y z
N MET A 1 -4.55 7.94 58.56
CA MET A 1 -3.25 7.68 57.91
C MET A 1 -3.45 7.86 56.43
N ALA A 2 -2.75 8.81 55.79
CA ALA A 2 -2.89 9.07 54.37
C ALA A 2 -2.36 7.85 53.59
N ASP A 3 -3.18 7.35 52.68
CA ASP A 3 -2.91 6.18 51.85
C ASP A 3 -1.78 6.53 50.86
N SER A 4 -0.52 6.34 51.29
CA SER A 4 0.64 6.78 50.52
C SER A 4 0.75 5.95 49.24
N LYS A 5 0.85 6.63 48.10
CA LYS A 5 1.00 6.02 46.77
C LYS A 5 2.39 6.31 46.20
N PRO A 6 3.47 5.78 46.82
CA PRO A 6 4.85 6.14 46.46
C PRO A 6 5.27 5.63 45.08
N TYR A 7 4.58 4.63 44.52
CA TYR A 7 4.95 4.00 43.25
C TYR A 7 4.20 4.65 42.09
N VAL A 8 4.82 5.57 41.36
CA VAL A 8 4.18 6.35 40.30
C VAL A 8 4.56 5.84 38.91
N CYS A 9 3.57 5.64 38.03
CA CYS A 9 3.82 5.30 36.64
C CYS A 9 4.40 6.50 35.88
N LYS A 10 5.59 6.35 35.30
CA LYS A 10 6.27 7.40 34.52
C LYS A 10 5.52 7.86 33.26
N TYR A 11 4.53 7.09 32.81
CA TYR A 11 3.78 7.38 31.58
C TYR A 11 2.45 8.09 31.83
N CYS A 12 1.62 7.58 32.74
CA CYS A 12 0.30 8.16 33.05
C CYS A 12 0.25 8.96 34.36
N GLY A 13 1.33 8.97 35.15
CA GLY A 13 1.37 9.66 36.43
C GLY A 13 0.52 9.02 37.54
N THR A 14 -0.14 7.90 37.29
CA THR A 14 -0.96 7.21 38.30
C THR A 14 -0.06 6.63 39.39
N GLY A 15 -0.35 6.97 40.66
CA GLY A 15 0.31 6.43 41.83
C GLY A 15 -0.35 5.14 42.35
N PHE A 16 0.47 4.21 42.84
CA PHE A 16 0.08 2.93 43.41
C PHE A 16 0.67 2.77 44.80
N THR A 17 -0.04 2.04 45.67
CA THR A 17 0.38 1.73 47.05
C THR A 17 1.38 0.57 47.10
N ARG A 18 1.41 -0.29 46.07
CA ARG A 18 2.28 -1.47 46.00
C ARG A 18 3.06 -1.48 44.68
N GLU A 19 4.35 -1.82 44.76
CA GLU A 19 5.23 -1.92 43.60
C GLU A 19 4.75 -2.97 42.59
N LYS A 20 4.30 -4.14 43.06
CA LYS A 20 3.75 -5.20 42.19
C LYS A 20 2.57 -4.73 41.34
N THR A 21 1.77 -3.81 41.86
CA THR A 21 0.63 -3.24 41.13
C THR A 21 1.11 -2.30 40.02
N LEU A 22 2.15 -1.49 40.28
CA LEU A 22 2.81 -0.68 39.25
C LEU A 22 3.48 -1.56 38.17
N ALA A 23 4.10 -2.68 38.57
CA ALA A 23 4.79 -3.58 37.65
C ALA A 23 3.84 -4.15 36.58
N VAL A 24 2.67 -4.65 37.01
CA VAL A 24 1.65 -5.22 36.10
C VAL A 24 0.76 -4.16 35.44
N HIS A 25 0.83 -2.91 35.87
CA HIS A 25 0.04 -1.83 35.29
C HIS A 25 0.43 -1.56 33.84
N MET A 26 -0.56 -1.55 32.95
CA MET A 26 -0.40 -1.28 31.52
C MET A 26 -1.41 -0.22 31.07
N CYS A 27 -1.13 1.06 31.37
CA CYS A 27 -1.89 2.16 30.80
C CYS A 27 -1.69 2.28 29.29
N GLU A 28 -2.59 3.02 28.65
CA GLU A 28 -2.52 3.29 27.22
C GLU A 28 -1.20 3.95 26.82
N LYS A 29 -0.74 5.00 27.53
CA LYS A 29 0.54 5.66 27.22
C LYS A 29 1.75 4.72 27.31
N LYS A 30 1.78 3.83 28.32
CA LYS A 30 2.83 2.81 28.45
C LYS A 30 2.77 1.82 27.28
N ARG A 31 1.58 1.35 26.92
CA ARG A 31 1.36 0.45 25.78
C ARG A 31 1.83 1.08 24.47
N ARG A 32 1.37 2.31 24.16
CA ARG A 32 1.78 3.06 22.97
C ARG A 32 3.31 3.21 22.93
N HIS A 33 3.95 3.53 24.05
CA HIS A 33 5.41 3.64 24.10
C HIS A 33 6.14 2.32 23.81
N LEU A 34 5.65 1.19 24.34
CA LEU A 34 6.23 -0.13 24.07
C LEU A 34 6.05 -0.58 22.62
N GLN A 35 4.98 -0.13 21.95
CA GLN A 35 4.68 -0.47 20.55
C GLN A 35 5.33 0.47 19.54
N LYS A 36 6.13 1.44 20.00
CA LYS A 36 6.69 2.51 19.17
C LYS A 36 7.34 1.96 17.89
N ASP A 37 8.16 0.92 18.03
CA ASP A 37 8.98 0.40 16.93
C ASP A 37 8.25 -0.62 16.06
N GLU A 38 6.97 -0.91 16.34
CA GLU A 38 6.15 -1.75 15.47
C GLU A 38 5.93 -1.06 14.12
N LYS A 39 6.04 -1.81 13.02
CA LYS A 39 5.90 -1.29 11.64
C LYS A 39 4.60 -0.49 11.43
N ARG A 40 3.46 -0.98 11.94
CA ARG A 40 2.18 -0.26 11.84
C ARG A 40 2.18 1.08 12.59
N VAL A 41 2.94 1.20 13.69
CA VAL A 41 3.04 2.42 14.48
C VAL A 41 3.97 3.41 13.80
N GLN A 42 5.09 2.94 13.23
CA GLN A 42 6.00 3.76 12.43
C GLN A 42 5.32 4.33 11.18
N LEU A 43 4.56 3.50 10.44
CA LEU A 43 3.77 3.97 9.29
C LEU A 43 2.65 4.93 9.72
N GLY A 44 2.01 4.68 10.87
CA GLY A 44 1.02 5.60 11.44
C GLY A 44 1.62 6.96 11.84
N LEU A 45 2.80 6.97 12.46
CA LEU A 45 3.56 8.18 12.78
C LEU A 45 3.93 8.94 11.52
N TYR A 46 4.42 8.23 10.50
CA TYR A 46 4.78 8.84 9.22
C TYR A 46 3.55 9.51 8.58
N ALA A 47 2.43 8.80 8.46
CA ALA A 47 1.18 9.38 7.95
C ALA A 47 0.69 10.58 8.77
N PHE A 48 0.83 10.53 10.11
CA PHE A 48 0.54 11.66 11.00
C PHE A 48 1.43 12.87 10.69
N GLN A 49 2.73 12.68 10.51
CA GLN A 49 3.66 13.74 10.12
C GLN A 49 3.28 14.34 8.77
N ARG A 50 3.02 13.51 7.76
CA ARG A 50 2.62 13.94 6.40
C ARG A 50 1.31 14.72 6.41
N PHE A 51 0.33 14.31 7.21
CA PHE A 51 -0.93 15.04 7.36
C PHE A 51 -0.71 16.46 7.90
N TYR A 52 0.11 16.63 8.94
CA TYR A 52 0.38 17.97 9.47
C TYR A 52 1.25 18.81 8.53
N GLU A 53 2.21 18.20 7.86
CA GLU A 53 3.08 18.87 6.90
C GLU A 53 2.28 19.36 5.68
N LYS A 54 1.49 18.48 5.04
CA LYS A 54 0.80 18.77 3.79
C LYS A 54 -0.57 19.41 3.97
N SER A 55 -1.40 18.87 4.85
CA SER A 55 -2.80 19.27 4.97
C SER A 55 -3.02 20.40 5.96
N MET A 56 -2.10 20.58 6.92
CA MET A 56 -2.16 21.66 7.92
C MET A 56 -1.01 22.68 7.77
N SER A 57 -0.14 22.53 6.77
CA SER A 57 1.00 23.42 6.50
C SER A 57 1.90 23.68 7.72
N SER A 58 2.05 22.67 8.60
CA SER A 58 2.93 22.75 9.77
C SER A 58 4.39 22.81 9.33
N LYS A 59 5.11 23.86 9.73
CA LYS A 59 6.56 23.99 9.47
C LYS A 59 7.45 23.08 10.33
N LYS A 60 6.90 22.52 11.40
CA LYS A 60 7.61 21.62 12.32
C LYS A 60 7.10 20.20 12.15
N THR A 61 8.03 19.27 11.96
CA THR A 61 7.75 17.83 11.93
C THR A 61 7.27 17.38 13.31
N LYS A 62 6.17 16.64 13.33
CA LYS A 62 5.59 16.11 14.56
C LYS A 62 6.46 15.01 15.18
N THR A 63 6.64 15.09 16.49
CA THR A 63 7.41 14.10 17.26
C THR A 63 6.58 12.86 17.59
N TYR A 64 7.24 11.77 17.96
CA TYR A 64 6.53 10.58 18.45
C TYR A 64 5.71 10.88 19.72
N THR A 65 6.19 11.75 20.61
CA THR A 65 5.45 12.12 21.82
C THR A 65 4.15 12.83 21.46
N GLU A 66 4.17 13.79 20.54
CA GLU A 66 2.95 14.44 20.04
C GLU A 66 1.99 13.45 19.38
N PHE A 67 2.52 12.47 18.65
CA PHE A 67 1.69 11.42 18.06
C PHE A 67 1.07 10.51 19.13
N CYS A 68 1.86 10.08 20.10
CA CYS A 68 1.46 9.22 21.21
C CYS A 68 0.40 9.89 22.10
N ASP A 69 0.45 11.21 22.26
CA ASP A 69 -0.54 11.97 23.03
C ASP A 69 -1.77 12.38 22.19
N SER A 70 -1.75 12.17 20.87
CA SER A 70 -2.86 12.51 19.98
C SER A 70 -4.10 11.66 20.23
N GLN A 71 -5.27 12.29 20.17
CA GLN A 71 -6.57 11.60 20.13
C GLN A 71 -6.74 10.71 18.88
N TYR A 72 -5.99 11.01 17.81
CA TYR A 72 -6.07 10.28 16.54
C TYR A 72 -5.10 9.09 16.46
N TYR A 73 -4.30 8.82 17.50
CA TYR A 73 -3.27 7.77 17.49
C TYR A 73 -3.78 6.43 16.93
N ASN A 74 -4.87 5.90 17.49
CA ASN A 74 -5.40 4.60 17.09
C ASN A 74 -5.84 4.57 15.61
N ALA A 75 -6.39 5.67 15.11
CA ALA A 75 -6.84 5.78 13.73
C ALA A 75 -5.67 5.82 12.73
N PHE A 76 -4.61 6.56 13.06
CA PHE A 76 -3.36 6.55 12.26
C PHE A 76 -2.61 5.21 12.35
N VAL A 77 -2.57 4.56 13.52
CA VAL A 77 -2.01 3.21 13.65
C VAL A 77 -2.82 2.18 12.85
N LYS A 78 -4.15 2.30 12.84
CA LYS A 78 -5.02 1.48 11.97
C LYS A 78 -4.68 1.70 10.50
N PHE A 79 -4.49 2.95 10.07
CA PHE A 79 -4.04 3.25 8.71
C PHE A 79 -2.64 2.70 8.43
N GLY A 80 -1.69 2.81 9.36
CA GLY A 80 -0.38 2.19 9.23
C GLY A 80 -0.44 0.66 9.10
N SER A 81 -1.39 0.02 9.79
CA SER A 81 -1.67 -1.41 9.59
C SER A 81 -2.22 -1.71 8.20
N PHE A 82 -3.13 -0.87 7.68
CA PHE A 82 -3.64 -0.97 6.31
C PHE A 82 -2.49 -0.91 5.30
N ILE A 83 -1.62 0.10 5.39
CA ILE A 83 -0.45 0.25 4.49
C ILE A 83 0.47 -0.98 4.57
N SER A 84 0.75 -1.47 5.78
CA SER A 84 1.63 -2.64 5.96
C SER A 84 1.05 -3.92 5.36
N ASN A 85 -0.27 -4.07 5.36
CA ASN A 85 -0.96 -5.27 4.90
C ASN A 85 -1.27 -5.22 3.40
N VAL A 86 -1.87 -4.13 2.94
CA VAL A 86 -2.26 -3.93 1.53
C VAL A 86 -1.05 -3.68 0.64
N LYS A 87 0.02 -3.08 1.19
CA LYS A 87 1.25 -2.72 0.44
C LYS A 87 0.90 -1.96 -0.86
N PRO A 88 0.24 -0.79 -0.75
CA PRO A 88 -0.20 -0.03 -1.90
C PRO A 88 0.98 0.34 -2.81
N LEU A 89 0.74 0.46 -4.11
CA LEU A 89 1.76 0.95 -5.05
C LEU A 89 2.28 2.31 -4.60
N TYR A 90 3.60 2.43 -4.54
CA TYR A 90 4.31 3.61 -4.02
C TYR A 90 3.72 4.10 -2.68
N PRO A 91 3.94 3.38 -1.57
CA PRO A 91 3.29 3.64 -0.29
C PRO A 91 3.35 5.10 0.16
N GLU A 92 4.51 5.75 0.01
CA GLU A 92 4.69 7.16 0.39
C GLU A 92 3.82 8.11 -0.45
N ARG A 93 3.67 7.84 -1.74
CA ARG A 93 2.79 8.62 -2.63
C ARG A 93 1.31 8.37 -2.31
N TYR A 94 0.95 7.13 -1.96
CA TYR A 94 -0.41 6.83 -1.52
C TYR A 94 -0.74 7.51 -0.19
N ILE A 95 0.19 7.50 0.77
CA ILE A 95 0.02 8.25 2.04
C ILE A 95 -0.20 9.73 1.74
N ASP A 96 0.64 10.34 0.89
CA ASP A 96 0.47 11.74 0.48
C ASP A 96 -0.88 12.01 -0.20
N TYR A 97 -1.33 11.12 -1.08
CA TYR A 97 -2.64 11.21 -1.73
C TYR A 97 -3.77 11.19 -0.70
N VAL A 98 -3.74 10.23 0.23
CA VAL A 98 -4.80 10.06 1.23
C VAL A 98 -4.85 11.26 2.18
N VAL A 99 -3.71 11.71 2.71
CA VAL A 99 -3.70 12.84 3.67
C VAL A 99 -4.18 14.14 3.02
N THR A 100 -3.97 14.32 1.71
CA THR A 100 -4.40 15.52 0.96
C THR A 100 -5.76 15.39 0.28
N SER A 101 -6.39 14.22 0.32
CA SER A 101 -7.66 13.92 -0.38
C SER A 101 -8.89 14.66 0.15
N GLY A 102 -8.83 15.22 1.36
CA GLY A 102 -10.00 15.78 2.07
C GLY A 102 -10.96 14.71 2.62
N VAL A 103 -10.69 13.42 2.42
CA VAL A 103 -11.49 12.32 2.96
C VAL A 103 -11.23 12.16 4.46
N LYS A 104 -12.29 11.89 5.23
CA LYS A 104 -12.20 11.68 6.68
C LYS A 104 -11.30 10.49 7.03
N LEU A 105 -10.51 10.62 8.09
CA LEU A 105 -9.55 9.61 8.56
C LEU A 105 -10.16 8.20 8.71
N ASP A 106 -11.40 8.11 9.18
CA ASP A 106 -12.10 6.82 9.34
C ASP A 106 -12.34 6.07 8.02
N HIS A 107 -12.28 6.77 6.89
CA HIS A 107 -12.46 6.22 5.55
C HIS A 107 -11.13 5.89 4.85
N TRP A 108 -9.98 6.22 5.41
CA TRP A 108 -8.68 6.02 4.74
C TRP A 108 -8.32 4.55 4.48
N CYS A 109 -8.89 3.64 5.26
CA CYS A 109 -8.66 2.20 5.12
C CYS A 109 -9.72 1.49 4.26
N LYS A 110 -10.61 2.24 3.61
CA LYS A 110 -11.63 1.69 2.71
C LYS A 110 -10.99 1.26 1.40
N GLU A 111 -11.45 0.14 0.84
CA GLU A 111 -10.90 -0.41 -0.41
C GLU A 111 -11.03 0.57 -1.57
N GLU A 112 -12.17 1.27 -1.65
CA GLU A 112 -12.47 2.24 -2.71
C GLU A 112 -11.47 3.41 -2.72
N MET A 113 -10.85 3.73 -1.57
CA MET A 113 -9.81 4.77 -1.49
C MET A 113 -8.54 4.35 -2.23
N TYR A 114 -8.10 3.11 -2.03
CA TYR A 114 -6.92 2.60 -2.71
C TYR A 114 -7.19 2.33 -4.19
N GLU A 115 -8.34 1.76 -4.51
CA GLU A 115 -8.74 1.49 -5.89
C GLU A 115 -8.74 2.76 -6.73
N LYS A 116 -9.34 3.85 -6.22
CA LYS A 116 -9.34 5.14 -6.92
C LYS A 116 -7.93 5.68 -7.18
N TYR A 117 -7.03 5.54 -6.22
CA TYR A 117 -5.63 5.93 -6.37
C TYR A 117 -4.91 5.08 -7.40
N ALA A 118 -5.03 3.75 -7.30
CA ALA A 118 -4.38 2.81 -8.20
C ALA A 118 -4.83 3.02 -9.63
N VAL A 119 -6.14 3.14 -9.87
CA VAL A 119 -6.70 3.39 -11.21
C VAL A 119 -6.18 4.71 -11.80
N ASP A 120 -6.18 5.81 -11.03
CA ASP A 120 -5.68 7.10 -11.54
C ASP A 120 -4.19 7.05 -11.87
N LEU A 121 -3.40 6.38 -11.04
CA LEU A 121 -1.96 6.20 -11.25
C LEU A 121 -1.67 5.34 -12.49
N ILE A 122 -2.27 4.15 -12.58
CA ILE A 122 -2.04 3.18 -13.65
C ILE A 122 -2.50 3.73 -15.01
N ARG A 123 -3.57 4.53 -15.03
CA ARG A 123 -4.07 5.14 -16.28
C ARG A 123 -3.23 6.32 -16.77
N ARG A 124 -2.44 6.94 -15.91
CA ARG A 124 -1.62 8.13 -16.23
C ARG A 124 -0.13 7.85 -16.37
N GLU A 125 0.33 6.71 -15.89
CA GLU A 125 1.76 6.39 -15.90
C GLU A 125 2.34 6.25 -17.32
N GLY A 126 3.63 6.52 -17.42
CA GLY A 126 4.42 6.26 -18.62
C GLY A 126 4.70 4.78 -18.79
N VAL A 127 4.91 4.37 -20.04
CA VAL A 127 5.17 2.97 -20.40
C VAL A 127 6.43 2.39 -19.74
N GLU A 128 7.49 3.18 -19.59
CA GLU A 128 8.75 2.70 -18.99
C GLU A 128 8.56 2.31 -17.51
N THR A 129 7.94 3.20 -16.73
CA THR A 129 7.63 2.93 -15.30
C THR A 129 6.68 1.74 -15.14
N ALA A 130 5.70 1.62 -16.04
CA ALA A 130 4.76 0.50 -16.07
C ALA A 130 5.47 -0.83 -16.35
N LEU A 131 6.39 -0.85 -17.31
CA LEU A 131 7.18 -2.03 -17.67
C LEU A 131 8.14 -2.42 -16.56
N GLU A 132 8.92 -1.46 -16.04
CA GLU A 132 9.86 -1.69 -14.93
C GLU A 132 9.16 -2.34 -13.74
N ARG A 133 8.04 -1.77 -13.28
CA ARG A 133 7.25 -2.35 -12.17
C ARG A 133 6.74 -3.75 -12.48
N SER A 134 6.27 -3.97 -13.71
CA SER A 134 5.73 -5.28 -14.10
C SER A 134 6.84 -6.33 -14.09
N VAL A 135 8.01 -6.03 -14.66
CA VAL A 135 9.17 -6.92 -14.67
C VAL A 135 9.67 -7.18 -13.25
N MET A 136 9.80 -6.15 -12.40
CA MET A 136 10.17 -6.33 -11.00
C MET A 136 9.18 -7.26 -10.26
N THR A 137 7.88 -7.09 -10.47
CA THR A 137 6.86 -7.97 -9.88
C THR A 137 7.01 -9.41 -10.38
N MET A 138 7.33 -9.60 -11.65
CA MET A 138 7.56 -10.93 -12.25
C MET A 138 8.85 -11.57 -11.73
N MET A 139 9.89 -10.79 -11.47
CA MET A 139 11.12 -11.23 -10.82
C MET A 139 10.87 -11.65 -9.38
N GLU A 140 10.18 -10.82 -8.58
CA GLU A 140 9.78 -11.18 -7.21
C GLU A 140 8.94 -12.46 -7.17
N TRP A 141 8.03 -12.64 -8.14
CA TRP A 141 7.29 -13.89 -8.27
C TRP A 141 8.19 -15.08 -8.58
N ALA A 142 9.19 -14.92 -9.47
CA ALA A 142 10.11 -15.99 -9.82
C ALA A 142 11.03 -16.36 -8.65
N ASP A 143 11.50 -15.38 -7.86
CA ASP A 143 12.32 -15.62 -6.66
C ASP A 143 11.61 -16.47 -5.59
N GLU A 144 10.27 -16.46 -5.60
CA GLU A 144 9.45 -17.30 -4.71
C GLU A 144 9.22 -18.74 -5.23
N HIS A 145 9.64 -19.07 -6.45
CA HIS A 145 9.38 -20.36 -7.10
C HIS A 145 10.66 -21.00 -7.63
N GLU A 146 10.97 -22.22 -7.13
CA GLU A 146 12.10 -22.99 -7.62
C GLU A 146 12.01 -23.24 -9.14
N ASN A 147 13.10 -22.97 -9.86
CA ASN A 147 13.23 -23.13 -11.32
C ASN A 147 12.32 -22.25 -12.19
N ALA A 148 11.68 -21.22 -11.62
CA ALA A 148 10.99 -20.21 -12.42
C ALA A 148 11.97 -19.12 -12.88
N THR A 149 11.84 -18.70 -14.14
CA THR A 149 12.40 -17.42 -14.61
C THR A 149 11.26 -16.41 -14.67
N TRP A 150 11.57 -15.12 -14.53
CA TRP A 150 10.56 -14.06 -14.48
C TRP A 150 9.65 -14.06 -15.72
N ASN A 151 10.18 -14.37 -16.90
CA ASN A 151 9.39 -14.44 -18.13
C ASN A 151 8.43 -15.64 -18.19
N HIS A 152 8.53 -16.60 -17.26
CA HIS A 152 7.55 -17.66 -17.10
C HIS A 152 6.25 -17.20 -16.40
N TYR A 153 6.21 -15.97 -15.88
CA TYR A 153 5.11 -15.48 -15.04
C TYR A 153 3.72 -15.72 -15.64
N PHE A 154 3.46 -15.27 -16.87
CA PHE A 154 2.13 -15.38 -17.48
C PHE A 154 1.71 -16.84 -17.78
N PHE A 155 2.66 -17.78 -17.80
CA PHE A 155 2.38 -19.19 -18.04
C PHE A 155 1.99 -19.94 -16.77
N TYR A 156 2.59 -19.59 -15.63
CA TYR A 156 2.50 -20.41 -14.42
C TYR A 156 1.96 -19.67 -13.18
N VAL A 157 1.79 -18.35 -13.21
CA VAL A 157 1.16 -17.63 -12.11
C VAL A 157 -0.27 -18.16 -11.91
N SER A 158 -0.69 -18.33 -10.65
CA SER A 158 -2.09 -18.68 -10.36
C SER A 158 -3.01 -17.52 -10.76
N LEU A 159 -4.17 -17.84 -11.34
CA LEU A 159 -5.12 -16.82 -11.83
C LEU A 159 -5.56 -15.87 -10.71
N ASN A 160 -5.77 -16.40 -9.49
CA ASN A 160 -6.11 -15.57 -8.33
C ASN A 160 -5.01 -14.57 -7.99
N ARG A 161 -3.74 -14.97 -8.05
CA ARG A 161 -2.62 -14.04 -7.81
C ARG A 161 -2.51 -13.02 -8.94
N ALA A 162 -2.70 -13.45 -10.19
CA ALA A 162 -2.70 -12.55 -11.34
C ALA A 162 -3.80 -11.48 -11.24
N VAL A 163 -5.01 -11.85 -10.80
CA VAL A 163 -6.11 -10.90 -10.53
C VAL A 163 -5.66 -9.83 -9.54
N TRP A 164 -5.08 -10.21 -8.40
CA TRP A 164 -4.58 -9.24 -7.42
C TRP A 164 -3.43 -8.39 -7.96
N HIS A 165 -2.50 -8.99 -8.69
CA HIS A 165 -1.39 -8.24 -9.31
C HIS A 165 -1.88 -7.24 -10.37
N LEU A 166 -2.95 -7.53 -11.10
CA LEU A 166 -3.58 -6.59 -12.05
C LEU A 166 -4.41 -5.53 -11.32
N LYS A 167 -5.25 -5.94 -10.36
CA LYS A 167 -6.11 -5.05 -9.57
C LYS A 167 -5.29 -4.01 -8.81
N ASP A 168 -4.19 -4.43 -8.20
CA ASP A 168 -3.28 -3.54 -7.47
C ASP A 168 -2.31 -2.80 -8.40
N GLY A 169 -2.34 -3.07 -9.72
CA GLY A 169 -1.49 -2.44 -10.73
C GLY A 169 -0.06 -2.95 -10.81
N LYS A 170 0.35 -3.91 -9.98
CA LYS A 170 1.71 -4.49 -9.98
C LYS A 170 2.12 -4.97 -11.38
N ILE A 171 1.20 -5.63 -12.08
CA ILE A 171 1.33 -5.91 -13.52
C ILE A 171 0.51 -4.89 -14.29
N SER A 172 1.15 -4.18 -15.21
CA SER A 172 0.53 -3.09 -15.95
C SER A 172 -0.29 -3.58 -17.16
N PRO A 173 -1.43 -2.94 -17.45
CA PRO A 173 -2.16 -3.15 -18.70
C PRO A 173 -1.32 -2.89 -19.96
N TRP A 174 -0.31 -2.00 -19.86
CA TRP A 174 0.69 -1.79 -20.91
C TRP A 174 1.28 -3.11 -21.40
N LEU A 175 1.72 -3.94 -20.46
CA LEU A 175 2.40 -5.19 -20.75
C LEU A 175 1.40 -6.27 -21.16
N VAL A 176 0.43 -6.58 -20.29
CA VAL A 176 -0.45 -7.75 -20.47
C VAL A 176 -1.33 -7.63 -21.73
N LEU A 177 -1.77 -6.42 -22.11
CA LEU A 177 -2.61 -6.21 -23.31
C LEU A 177 -1.80 -6.10 -24.60
N ASN A 178 -0.46 -6.07 -24.53
CA ASN A 178 0.42 -6.09 -25.71
C ASN A 178 1.30 -7.36 -25.77
N CYS A 179 1.14 -8.26 -24.80
CA CYS A 179 1.84 -9.54 -24.71
C CYS A 179 0.92 -10.70 -25.09
N LYS A 180 1.44 -11.70 -25.82
CA LYS A 180 0.65 -12.87 -26.24
C LYS A 180 0.29 -13.76 -25.04
N SER A 181 1.28 -14.18 -24.24
CA SER A 181 1.01 -15.01 -23.05
C SER A 181 0.15 -14.27 -22.02
N GLY A 182 0.33 -12.96 -21.89
CA GLY A 182 -0.52 -12.10 -21.05
C GLY A 182 -2.00 -12.17 -21.46
N LYS A 183 -2.31 -12.06 -22.76
CA LYS A 183 -3.68 -12.23 -23.28
C LYS A 183 -4.20 -13.65 -23.11
N GLU A 184 -3.36 -14.66 -23.33
CA GLU A 184 -3.74 -16.06 -23.11
C GLU A 184 -4.07 -16.33 -21.64
N MET A 185 -3.32 -15.75 -20.70
CA MET A 185 -3.63 -15.79 -19.27
C MET A 185 -4.97 -15.12 -18.96
N LEU A 186 -5.23 -13.92 -19.50
CA LEU A 186 -6.51 -13.23 -19.34
C LEU A 186 -7.68 -14.04 -19.89
N GLY A 187 -7.48 -14.76 -21.00
CA GLY A 187 -8.50 -15.65 -21.59
C GLY A 187 -8.91 -16.82 -20.70
N LYS A 188 -8.14 -17.13 -19.65
CA LYS A 188 -8.46 -18.17 -18.65
C LYS A 188 -9.28 -17.64 -17.47
N PHE A 189 -9.48 -16.33 -17.36
CA PHE A 189 -10.19 -15.73 -16.22
C PHE A 189 -11.70 -16.02 -16.32
N ASN A 190 -12.33 -16.28 -15.18
CA ASN A 190 -13.79 -16.36 -15.10
C ASN A 190 -14.42 -14.95 -15.01
N ASN A 191 -15.76 -14.88 -15.06
CA ASN A 191 -16.48 -13.60 -15.05
C ASN A 191 -16.22 -12.77 -13.79
N GLU A 192 -16.16 -13.40 -12.61
CA GLU A 192 -15.90 -12.72 -11.33
C GLU A 192 -14.49 -12.11 -11.32
N GLN A 193 -13.49 -12.86 -11.79
CA GLN A 193 -12.11 -12.41 -11.91
C GLN A 193 -11.97 -11.25 -12.90
N LEU A 194 -12.71 -11.30 -14.02
CA LEU A 194 -12.76 -10.20 -15.00
C LEU A 194 -13.41 -8.95 -14.42
N GLU A 195 -14.49 -9.10 -13.64
CA GLU A 195 -15.16 -7.99 -12.95
C GLU A 195 -14.22 -7.30 -11.96
N MET A 196 -13.46 -8.08 -11.18
CA MET A 196 -12.49 -7.55 -10.21
C MET A 196 -11.38 -6.68 -10.82
N ILE A 197 -11.01 -6.90 -12.08
CA ILE A 197 -9.93 -6.16 -12.75
C ILE A 197 -10.44 -5.11 -13.74
N TYR A 198 -11.76 -5.07 -14.00
CA TYR A 198 -12.34 -4.28 -15.09
C TYR A 198 -11.98 -2.79 -14.99
N HIS A 199 -12.01 -2.21 -13.79
CA HIS A 199 -11.69 -0.80 -13.58
C HIS A 199 -10.25 -0.42 -13.97
N VAL A 200 -9.30 -1.35 -13.81
CA VAL A 200 -7.90 -1.16 -14.23
C VAL A 200 -7.72 -1.54 -15.70
N MET A 201 -8.44 -2.54 -16.18
CA MET A 201 -8.26 -3.20 -17.48
C MET A 201 -9.24 -2.76 -18.56
N ASP A 202 -9.98 -1.67 -18.33
CA ASP A 202 -10.98 -1.10 -19.24
C ASP A 202 -10.49 -1.07 -20.71
N PRO A 203 -11.03 -1.96 -21.58
CA PRO A 203 -10.53 -2.09 -22.95
C PRO A 203 -10.69 -0.81 -23.77
N GLN A 204 -11.71 0.01 -23.51
CA GLN A 204 -11.95 1.25 -24.25
C GLN A 204 -10.88 2.29 -23.90
N HIS A 205 -10.58 2.41 -22.61
CA HIS A 205 -9.52 3.28 -22.14
C HIS A 205 -8.17 2.91 -22.77
N TRP A 206 -7.80 1.62 -22.70
CA TRP A 206 -6.50 1.14 -23.18
C TRP A 206 -6.38 1.17 -24.70
N ALA A 207 -7.43 0.82 -25.45
CA ALA A 207 -7.44 0.98 -26.90
C ALA A 207 -7.18 2.44 -27.31
N MET A 208 -7.83 3.40 -26.65
CA MET A 208 -7.60 4.82 -26.89
C MET A 208 -6.18 5.27 -26.51
N ARG A 209 -5.65 4.81 -25.37
CA ARG A 209 -4.28 5.13 -24.93
C ARG A 209 -3.24 4.60 -25.92
N PHE A 210 -3.36 3.35 -26.34
CA PHE A 210 -2.46 2.70 -27.30
C PHE A 210 -2.46 3.43 -28.65
N ASN A 211 -3.64 3.76 -29.18
CA ASN A 211 -3.75 4.49 -30.44
C ASN A 211 -3.11 5.88 -30.39
N ARG A 212 -3.20 6.57 -29.24
CA ARG A 212 -2.58 7.89 -29.07
C ARG A 212 -1.06 7.85 -28.98
N ASN A 213 -0.46 6.69 -28.71
CA ASN A 213 0.95 6.59 -28.39
C ASN A 213 1.57 5.32 -29.02
N PRO A 214 1.66 5.28 -30.35
CA PRO A 214 2.16 4.12 -31.07
C PRO A 214 3.62 3.77 -30.70
N LYS A 215 4.46 4.77 -30.39
CA LYS A 215 5.86 4.57 -29.97
C LYS A 215 5.97 3.80 -28.66
N ASP A 216 5.11 4.13 -27.69
CA ASP A 216 5.08 3.40 -26.41
C ASP A 216 4.64 1.95 -26.63
N VAL A 217 3.69 1.72 -27.53
CA VAL A 217 3.25 0.36 -27.90
C VAL A 217 4.38 -0.43 -28.56
N GLU A 218 5.16 0.21 -29.43
CA GLU A 218 6.34 -0.39 -30.06
C GLU A 218 7.39 -0.79 -29.02
N LEU A 219 7.70 0.11 -28.08
CA LEU A 219 8.60 -0.20 -26.97
C LEU A 219 8.14 -1.43 -26.16
N VAL A 220 6.84 -1.53 -25.84
CA VAL A 220 6.33 -2.73 -25.15
C VAL A 220 6.54 -3.98 -26.00
N LYS A 221 6.26 -3.92 -27.30
CA LYS A 221 6.41 -5.07 -28.19
C LYS A 221 7.86 -5.53 -28.30
N ASP A 222 8.81 -4.60 -28.34
CA ASP A 222 10.23 -4.91 -28.35
C ASP A 222 10.64 -5.62 -27.07
N VAL A 223 10.24 -5.08 -25.91
CA VAL A 223 10.50 -5.70 -24.59
C VAL A 223 9.87 -7.10 -24.50
N VAL A 224 8.61 -7.26 -24.92
CA VAL A 224 7.90 -8.55 -24.95
C VAL A 224 8.65 -9.56 -25.81
N LYS A 225 9.11 -9.14 -27.00
CA LYS A 225 9.84 -10.00 -27.94
C LYS A 225 11.21 -10.40 -27.40
N GLU A 226 12.00 -9.45 -26.91
CA GLU A 226 13.34 -9.71 -26.38
C GLU A 226 13.30 -10.59 -25.10
N SER A 227 12.21 -10.48 -24.34
CA SER A 227 12.01 -11.22 -23.10
C SER A 227 11.33 -12.58 -23.27
N ASN A 228 10.92 -12.94 -24.49
CA ASN A 228 10.13 -14.15 -24.80
C ASN A 228 8.85 -14.25 -23.95
N LEU A 229 8.08 -13.16 -23.87
CA LEU A 229 6.77 -13.09 -23.19
C LEU A 229 5.61 -13.40 -24.12
#